data_AF-A0A657B5X7-F1
#
_entry.id   AF-A0A657B5X7-F1
#
_cell.length_a   1.000
_cell.length_b   1.000
_cell.length_c   1.000
_cell.angle_alpha   90.00
_cell.angle_beta   90.00
_cell.angle_gamma   90.00
#
_symmetry.space_group_name_H-M   'P 1'
#
loop_
_entity.id
_entity.type
_entity.pdbx_description
1 polymer ?
#
loop_
_entity_poly.entity_id
_entity_poly.type
_entity_poly.pdbx_seq_one_letter_code
_entity_poly.pdbx_strand_id
1 'polypeptide(L)'
;MKKCQDSARLAERYWSFDYRTTTHLIRNIPAAFNSEHLSQELSISPRGLQKKLNTLNTSFSALCIQARAELVKVFLVQQGKSIEATAELLGFQTTSGFRRFFKTEFGMSVGNFLSQIRERESQQEQSSIPVSASSSSTKRSTHSKAKQTEAC
;
A
#
# COMPACT_ATOMS: atom_id res chain seq x y z
N MET A 1 -0.73 -38.85 30.05
CA MET A 1 -0.78 -38.59 28.59
C MET A 1 -0.45 -37.12 28.35
N LYS A 2 0.59 -36.87 27.56
CA LYS A 2 1.35 -35.61 27.48
C LYS A 2 0.60 -34.52 26.70
N LYS A 3 -0.02 -33.54 27.37
CA LYS A 3 -0.43 -32.25 26.76
C LYS A 3 0.70 -31.24 26.88
N CYS A 4 1.83 -31.53 26.24
CA CYS A 4 3.06 -30.74 26.38
C CYS A 4 3.79 -30.53 25.04
N GLN A 5 3.08 -30.47 23.91
CA GLN A 5 3.73 -30.39 22.59
C GLN A 5 3.15 -29.36 21.61
N ASP A 6 2.31 -28.41 22.03
CA ASP A 6 1.72 -27.45 21.07
C ASP A 6 2.09 -25.98 21.29
N SER A 7 2.86 -25.57 22.30
CA SER A 7 3.16 -24.13 22.48
C SER A 7 4.02 -23.55 21.33
N ALA A 8 5.01 -24.30 20.85
CA ALA A 8 5.88 -23.85 19.74
C ALA A 8 5.19 -23.91 18.37
N ARG A 9 4.35 -24.92 18.12
CA ARG A 9 3.53 -25.02 16.89
C ARG A 9 2.40 -24.01 16.83
N LEU A 10 1.90 -23.55 17.98
CA LEU A 10 0.94 -22.46 18.06
C LEU A 10 1.63 -21.12 17.77
N ALA A 11 2.84 -20.87 18.28
CA ALA A 11 3.58 -19.63 18.01
C ALA A 11 3.91 -19.44 16.52
N GLU A 12 4.32 -20.48 15.79
CA GLU A 12 4.56 -20.40 14.34
C GLU A 12 3.26 -20.38 13.50
N ARG A 13 2.12 -20.81 14.08
CA ARG A 13 0.78 -20.66 13.46
C ARG A 13 0.09 -19.34 13.78
N TYR A 14 0.66 -18.52 14.67
CA TYR A 14 0.14 -17.21 15.03
C TYR A 14 0.73 -16.13 14.13
N TRP A 15 0.53 -16.30 12.81
CA TRP A 15 0.11 -15.12 12.08
C TRP A 15 -1.34 -14.84 12.48
N SER A 16 -1.55 -13.77 13.24
CA SER A 16 -2.86 -13.38 13.77
C SER A 16 -3.92 -13.41 12.65
N PHE A 17 -5.10 -13.98 12.92
CA PHE A 17 -6.11 -14.22 11.88
C PHE A 17 -6.51 -12.92 11.17
N ASP A 18 -6.56 -11.83 11.93
CA ASP A 18 -6.62 -10.42 11.52
C ASP A 18 -5.55 -10.06 10.48
N TYR A 19 -4.28 -10.38 10.69
CA TYR A 19 -3.27 -10.10 9.66
C TYR A 19 -3.48 -10.94 8.40
N ARG A 20 -3.81 -12.23 8.52
CA ARG A 20 -4.06 -13.08 7.33
C ARG A 20 -5.22 -12.52 6.52
N THR A 21 -6.28 -12.09 7.19
CA THR A 21 -7.41 -11.42 6.56
C THR A 21 -6.98 -10.09 5.93
N THR A 22 -6.28 -9.21 6.64
CA THR A 22 -5.82 -7.91 6.12
C THR A 22 -4.87 -8.06 4.94
N THR A 23 -3.97 -9.04 4.99
CA THR A 23 -3.06 -9.37 3.88
C THR A 23 -3.82 -9.82 2.65
N HIS A 24 -4.86 -10.64 2.84
CA HIS A 24 -5.73 -11.05 1.75
C HIS A 24 -6.46 -9.84 1.14
N LEU A 25 -6.99 -8.94 1.98
CA LEU A 25 -7.61 -7.68 1.54
C LEU A 25 -6.67 -6.81 0.72
N ILE A 26 -5.40 -6.71 1.13
CA ILE A 26 -4.37 -5.91 0.44
C ILE A 26 -3.98 -6.55 -0.91
N ARG A 27 -3.94 -7.87 -1.01
CA ARG A 27 -3.48 -8.57 -2.22
C ARG A 27 -4.54 -8.72 -3.30
N ASN A 28 -5.82 -8.80 -2.94
CA ASN A 28 -6.91 -9.17 -3.86
C ASN A 28 -7.92 -8.04 -4.09
N ILE A 29 -7.42 -6.88 -4.50
CA ILE A 29 -8.23 -5.70 -4.79
C ILE A 29 -8.83 -5.82 -6.20
N PRO A 30 -10.11 -5.44 -6.44
CA PRO A 30 -11.09 -4.86 -5.51
C PRO A 30 -12.04 -5.86 -4.84
N ALA A 31 -12.12 -7.10 -5.33
CA ALA A 31 -13.11 -8.10 -4.89
C ALA A 31 -13.01 -8.46 -3.40
N ALA A 32 -11.85 -8.24 -2.76
CA ALA A 32 -11.64 -8.63 -1.36
C ALA A 32 -12.42 -7.82 -0.33
N PHE A 33 -12.95 -6.63 -0.66
CA PHE A 33 -13.75 -5.83 0.29
C PHE A 33 -15.19 -6.36 0.50
N ASN A 34 -15.49 -7.56 0.02
CA ASN A 34 -16.73 -8.27 0.26
C ASN A 34 -16.53 -9.40 1.30
N SER A 35 -17.32 -9.37 2.38
CA SER A 35 -17.23 -10.37 3.46
C SER A 35 -17.60 -11.78 3.02
N GLU A 36 -18.53 -11.93 2.08
CA GLU A 36 -18.93 -13.23 1.54
C GLU A 36 -17.80 -13.85 0.72
N HIS A 37 -17.19 -13.06 -0.17
CA HIS A 37 -16.04 -13.48 -0.96
C HIS A 37 -14.87 -13.89 -0.06
N LEU A 38 -14.54 -13.07 0.95
CA LEU A 38 -13.50 -13.40 1.91
C LEU A 38 -13.82 -14.68 2.71
N SER A 39 -15.08 -14.89 3.07
CA SER A 39 -15.51 -16.08 3.81
C SER A 39 -15.34 -17.37 2.99
N GLN A 40 -15.70 -17.34 1.70
CA GLN A 40 -15.52 -18.44 0.76
C GLN A 40 -14.04 -18.79 0.59
N GLU A 41 -13.22 -17.78 0.38
CA GLU A 41 -11.78 -17.92 0.16
C GLU A 41 -11.04 -18.45 1.40
N LEU A 42 -11.49 -18.06 2.60
CA LEU A 42 -10.95 -18.60 3.85
C LEU A 42 -11.56 -19.95 4.25
N SER A 43 -12.50 -20.49 3.46
CA SER A 43 -13.25 -21.71 3.76
C SER A 43 -13.96 -21.67 5.12
N ILE A 44 -14.53 -20.51 5.49
CA ILE A 44 -15.27 -20.31 6.74
C ILE A 44 -16.62 -19.67 6.40
N SER A 45 -17.69 -20.03 7.10
CA SER A 45 -18.97 -19.34 6.93
C SER A 45 -18.89 -17.87 7.36
N PRO A 46 -19.72 -16.95 6.81
CA PRO A 46 -19.75 -15.55 7.24
C PRO A 46 -19.94 -15.39 8.76
N ARG A 47 -20.76 -16.25 9.37
CA ARG A 47 -20.97 -16.29 10.82
C ARG A 47 -19.73 -16.76 11.59
N GLY A 48 -18.99 -17.72 11.05
CA GLY A 48 -17.72 -18.19 11.62
C GLY A 48 -16.63 -17.12 11.53
N LEU A 49 -16.56 -16.40 10.40
CA LEU A 49 -15.68 -15.26 10.20
C LEU A 49 -15.98 -14.19 11.26
N GLN A 50 -17.23 -13.74 11.37
CA GLN A 50 -17.63 -12.74 12.35
C GLN A 50 -17.35 -13.17 13.79
N LYS A 51 -17.69 -14.41 14.18
CA LYS A 51 -17.41 -14.93 15.52
C LYS A 51 -15.91 -14.89 15.84
N LYS A 52 -15.06 -15.29 14.89
CA LYS A 52 -13.61 -15.31 15.06
C LYS A 52 -13.01 -13.92 15.15
N LEU A 53 -13.50 -12.97 14.35
CA LEU A 53 -13.11 -11.56 14.44
C LEU A 53 -13.52 -10.94 15.78
N ASN A 54 -14.73 -11.24 16.26
CA ASN A 54 -15.19 -10.76 17.56
C ASN A 54 -14.35 -11.31 18.72
N THR A 55 -13.91 -12.57 18.66
CA THR A 55 -12.97 -13.14 19.66
C THR A 55 -11.62 -12.40 19.68
N LEU A 56 -11.25 -11.75 18.57
CA LEU A 56 -10.04 -10.94 18.44
C LEU A 56 -10.31 -9.44 18.66
N ASN A 57 -11.48 -9.07 19.20
CA ASN A 57 -11.91 -7.68 19.41
C ASN A 57 -11.82 -6.81 18.15
N THR A 58 -12.03 -7.41 16.97
CA THR A 58 -12.01 -6.69 15.69
C THR A 58 -13.28 -7.01 14.89
N SER A 59 -13.48 -6.31 13.79
CA SER A 59 -14.59 -6.52 12.87
C SER A 59 -14.10 -6.53 11.43
N PHE A 60 -14.90 -7.09 10.53
CA PHE A 60 -14.57 -7.07 9.11
C PHE A 60 -14.40 -5.63 8.61
N SER A 61 -15.28 -4.73 9.03
CA SER A 61 -15.18 -3.30 8.71
C SER A 61 -13.87 -2.66 9.20
N ALA A 62 -13.42 -3.00 10.42
CA ALA A 62 -12.15 -2.49 10.95
C ALA A 62 -10.95 -2.98 10.13
N LEU A 63 -10.94 -4.25 9.72
CA LEU A 63 -9.90 -4.79 8.85
C LEU A 63 -9.91 -4.16 7.45
N CYS A 64 -11.10 -3.91 6.90
CA CYS A 64 -11.24 -3.17 5.64
C CYS A 64 -10.69 -1.76 5.74
N ILE A 65 -10.96 -1.06 6.85
CA ILE A 65 -10.41 0.27 7.13
C ILE A 65 -8.87 0.20 7.16
N GLN A 66 -8.30 -0.74 7.92
CA GLN A 66 -6.85 -0.93 8.03
C GLN A 66 -6.21 -1.22 6.65
N ALA A 67 -6.79 -2.15 5.88
CA ALA A 67 -6.30 -2.48 4.54
C ALA A 67 -6.37 -1.25 3.60
N ARG A 68 -7.50 -0.52 3.60
CA ARG A 68 -7.64 0.70 2.80
C ARG A 68 -6.63 1.76 3.19
N ALA A 69 -6.39 1.98 4.49
CA ALA A 69 -5.43 2.97 4.97
C ALA A 69 -4.01 2.69 4.45
N GLU A 70 -3.59 1.42 4.42
CA GLU A 70 -2.30 1.04 3.85
C GLU A 70 -2.25 1.25 2.33
N LEU A 71 -3.30 0.83 1.61
CA LEU A 71 -3.36 0.93 0.16
C LEU A 71 -3.46 2.37 -0.35
N VAL A 72 -4.14 3.25 0.39
CA VAL A 72 -4.21 4.68 0.10
C VAL A 72 -2.82 5.28 -0.02
N LYS A 73 -1.90 4.94 0.90
CA LYS A 73 -0.53 5.43 0.87
C LYS A 73 0.18 4.94 -0.40
N VAL A 74 0.02 3.67 -0.75
CA VAL A 74 0.63 3.09 -1.95
C VAL A 74 0.10 3.76 -3.22
N PHE A 75 -1.22 3.89 -3.37
CA PHE A 75 -1.81 4.42 -4.60
C PHE A 75 -1.60 5.92 -4.78
N LEU A 76 -1.71 6.70 -3.71
CA LEU A 76 -1.55 8.16 -3.80
C LEU A 76 -0.09 8.59 -3.83
N VAL A 77 0.77 7.98 -3.01
CA VAL A 77 2.16 8.42 -2.85
C VAL A 77 3.06 7.74 -3.88
N GLN A 78 3.08 6.40 -3.88
CA GLN A 78 4.03 5.67 -4.72
C GLN A 78 3.61 5.64 -6.19
N GLN A 79 2.30 5.52 -6.45
CA GLN A 79 1.78 5.41 -7.83
C GLN A 79 1.25 6.73 -8.40
N GLY A 80 1.11 7.78 -7.58
CA GLY A 80 0.62 9.09 -8.02
C GLY A 80 -0.77 9.07 -8.65
N LYS A 81 -1.63 8.11 -8.28
CA LYS A 81 -2.97 7.95 -8.87
C LYS A 81 -3.89 9.12 -8.50
N SER A 82 -4.86 9.37 -9.37
CA SER A 82 -5.92 10.35 -9.07
C SER A 82 -6.78 9.90 -7.89
N ILE A 83 -7.47 10.87 -7.29
CA ILE A 83 -8.37 10.63 -6.16
C ILE A 83 -9.54 9.74 -6.60
N GLU A 84 -10.10 9.96 -7.80
CA GLU A 84 -11.19 9.10 -8.31
C GLU A 84 -10.71 7.67 -8.54
N ALA A 85 -9.59 7.48 -9.24
CA ALA A 85 -9.06 6.15 -9.53
C ALA A 85 -8.70 5.38 -8.25
N THR A 86 -8.18 6.07 -7.24
CA THR A 86 -7.88 5.48 -5.94
C THR A 86 -9.16 5.07 -5.20
N ALA A 87 -10.23 5.88 -5.27
CA ALA A 87 -11.52 5.55 -4.66
C ALA A 87 -12.12 4.28 -5.27
N GLU A 88 -12.11 4.17 -6.60
CA GLU A 88 -12.60 2.99 -7.33
C GLU A 88 -11.81 1.73 -6.96
N LEU A 89 -10.47 1.80 -6.96
CA LEU A 89 -9.62 0.68 -6.57
C LEU A 89 -9.91 0.20 -5.14
N LEU A 90 -10.18 1.11 -4.21
CA LEU A 90 -10.48 0.76 -2.83
C LEU A 90 -11.92 0.28 -2.59
N GLY A 91 -12.71 0.15 -3.66
CA GLY A 91 -14.08 -0.33 -3.64
C GLY A 91 -15.08 0.69 -3.09
N PHE A 92 -14.80 1.99 -3.20
CA PHE A 92 -15.78 3.03 -2.88
C PHE A 92 -16.70 3.28 -4.08
N GLN A 93 -18.01 3.38 -3.83
CA GLN A 93 -18.97 3.72 -4.89
C GLN A 93 -18.89 5.20 -5.31
N THR A 94 -18.40 6.07 -4.43
CA THR A 94 -18.28 7.51 -4.72
C THR A 94 -17.00 8.10 -4.15
N THR A 95 -16.44 9.08 -4.85
CA THR A 95 -15.29 9.87 -4.41
C THR A 95 -15.56 10.60 -3.09
N SER A 96 -16.80 11.03 -2.86
CA SER A 96 -17.23 11.66 -1.60
C SER A 96 -17.13 10.69 -0.41
N GLY A 97 -17.53 9.43 -0.61
CA GLY A 97 -17.37 8.38 0.40
C GLY A 97 -15.90 8.14 0.75
N PHE A 98 -15.03 8.09 -0.27
CA PHE A 98 -13.59 7.99 -0.08
C PHE A 98 -13.01 9.17 0.70
N ARG A 99 -13.36 10.41 0.34
CA ARG A 99 -12.88 11.62 1.03
C ARG A 99 -13.28 11.64 2.50
N ARG A 100 -14.50 11.20 2.83
CA ARG A 100 -14.98 11.08 4.22
C ARG A 100 -14.17 10.04 4.99
N PHE A 101 -13.99 8.85 4.40
CA PHE A 101 -13.14 7.81 4.98
C PHE A 101 -11.73 8.33 5.25
N PHE A 102 -11.08 8.93 4.25
CA PHE A 102 -9.73 9.45 4.38
C PHE A 102 -9.62 10.49 5.49
N LYS A 103 -10.57 11.44 5.57
CA LYS A 103 -10.57 12.46 6.62
C LYS A 103 -10.73 11.85 8.02
N THR A 104 -11.57 10.82 8.17
CA THR A 104 -11.74 10.11 9.45
C THR A 104 -10.48 9.38 9.86
N GLU A 105 -9.81 8.68 8.93
CA GLU A 105 -8.64 7.86 9.25
C GLU A 105 -7.33 8.65 9.41
N PHE A 106 -7.14 9.70 8.61
CA PHE A 106 -5.89 10.48 8.58
C PHE A 106 -6.00 11.86 9.23
N GLY A 107 -7.20 12.27 9.64
CA GLY A 107 -7.45 13.58 10.28
C GLY A 107 -7.35 14.79 9.36
N MET A 108 -6.98 14.62 8.09
CA MET A 108 -6.77 15.70 7.12
C MET A 108 -7.37 15.37 5.75
N SER A 109 -7.45 16.36 4.85
CA SER A 109 -7.90 16.13 3.48
C SER A 109 -6.81 15.46 2.64
N VAL A 110 -7.22 14.72 1.61
CA VAL A 110 -6.29 14.07 0.66
C VAL A 110 -5.37 15.10 0.02
N GLY A 111 -5.91 16.28 -0.36
CA GLY A 111 -5.12 17.37 -0.94
C GLY A 111 -4.04 17.88 0.00
N ASN A 112 -4.38 18.15 1.27
CA ASN A 112 -3.42 18.62 2.27
C ASN A 112 -2.34 17.58 2.55
N PHE A 113 -2.70 16.29 2.52
CA PHE A 113 -1.74 15.20 2.69
C PHE A 113 -0.73 15.16 1.53
N LEU A 114 -1.20 15.31 0.29
CA LEU A 114 -0.33 15.35 -0.90
C LEU A 114 0.55 16.59 -0.95
N SER A 115 0.04 17.77 -0.58
CA SER A 115 0.85 18.99 -0.49
C SER A 115 1.99 18.83 0.51
N GLN A 116 1.71 18.30 1.70
CA GLN A 116 2.73 18.04 2.72
C GLN A 116 3.81 17.06 2.24
N ILE A 117 3.44 16.04 1.46
CA ILE A 117 4.42 15.10 0.90
C ILE A 117 5.34 15.81 -0.10
N ARG A 118 4.78 16.60 -1.02
CA ARG A 118 5.56 17.37 -2.00
C ARG A 118 6.50 18.38 -1.35
N GLU A 119 6.04 19.05 -0.29
CA GLU A 119 6.86 19.98 0.49
C GLU A 119 8.01 19.27 1.21
N ARG A 120 7.78 18.07 1.75
CA ARG A 120 8.82 17.26 2.40
C ARG A 120 9.87 16.75 1.41
N GLU A 121 9.46 16.29 0.22
CA GLU A 121 10.39 15.86 -0.83
C GLU A 121 11.33 17.01 -1.25
N SER A 122 10.79 18.23 -1.37
CA SER A 122 11.56 19.43 -1.72
C SER A 122 12.60 19.84 -0.66
N GLN A 123 12.39 19.49 0.62
CA GLN A 123 13.29 19.79 1.74
C GLN A 123 14.32 18.68 1.99
N GLN A 124 14.04 17.45 1.56
CA GLN A 124 14.91 16.29 1.78
C GLN A 124 16.06 16.21 0.77
N GLU A 125 15.91 16.82 -0.40
CA GLU A 125 16.94 16.89 -1.45
C GLU A 125 18.09 17.86 -1.11
N GLN A 126 17.93 18.71 -0.09
CA GLN A 126 18.96 19.64 0.40
C GLN A 126 19.73 19.16 1.65
N SER A 127 19.33 18.05 2.30
CA SER A 127 20.02 17.51 3.50
C SER A 127 20.80 16.20 3.26
N SER A 128 20.89 15.73 2.01
CA SER A 128 21.78 14.63 1.66
C SER A 128 23.23 15.11 1.59
N ILE A 129 24.01 14.74 2.60
CA ILE A 129 25.48 14.85 2.70
C ILE A 129 26.15 14.43 1.37
N PRO A 130 27.20 15.12 0.89
CA PRO A 130 27.94 14.67 -0.28
C PRO A 130 28.71 13.40 0.09
N VAL A 131 28.25 12.25 -0.39
CA VAL A 131 29.09 11.05 -0.45
C VAL A 131 30.02 11.23 -1.65
N SER A 132 31.09 12.01 -1.44
CA SER A 132 32.15 12.19 -2.41
C SER A 132 33.16 11.05 -2.35
N ALA A 133 33.54 10.60 -3.56
CA ALA A 133 34.69 9.77 -3.95
C ALA A 133 34.64 8.29 -3.52
N SER A 134 34.63 7.33 -4.45
CA SER A 134 35.78 7.00 -5.32
C SER A 134 35.29 6.11 -6.49
N SER A 135 35.29 6.56 -7.74
CA SER A 135 36.40 6.57 -8.73
C SER A 135 36.63 5.26 -9.49
N SER A 136 36.21 5.24 -10.77
CA SER A 136 37.01 4.77 -11.91
C SER A 136 36.27 5.14 -13.20
N SER A 137 36.69 6.18 -13.93
CA SER A 137 37.63 6.11 -15.06
C SER A 137 37.09 5.23 -16.20
N THR A 138 36.97 5.62 -17.48
CA THR A 138 37.74 6.57 -18.29
C THR A 138 37.05 6.69 -19.68
N LYS A 139 36.95 7.91 -20.24
CA LYS A 139 36.93 8.31 -21.69
C LYS A 139 36.00 7.54 -22.66
N ARG A 140 35.21 8.21 -23.51
CA ARG A 140 35.73 8.94 -24.67
C ARG A 140 34.62 9.79 -25.33
N SER A 141 34.99 11.04 -25.55
CA SER A 141 34.42 12.05 -26.43
C SER A 141 34.33 11.58 -27.88
N THR A 142 33.25 11.95 -28.58
CA THR A 142 33.35 12.72 -29.83
C THR A 142 32.03 13.45 -30.10
N HIS A 143 32.01 14.76 -29.95
CA HIS A 143 31.21 15.63 -30.81
C HIS A 143 32.00 15.83 -32.12
N SER A 144 31.36 15.79 -33.28
CA SER A 144 31.57 16.84 -34.28
C SER A 144 30.51 16.82 -35.37
N LYS A 145 30.06 18.02 -35.70
CA LYS A 145 29.12 18.39 -36.74
C LYS A 145 29.92 18.72 -38.01
N ALA A 146 29.27 18.51 -39.16
CA ALA A 146 29.36 19.31 -40.39
C ALA A 146 30.46 19.08 -41.44
N LYS A 147 30.02 19.40 -42.68
CA LYS A 147 30.70 19.77 -43.93
C LYS A 147 30.99 18.61 -44.91
N GLN A 148 30.23 18.55 -46.00
CA GLN A 148 30.44 19.22 -47.30
C GLN A 148 31.60 18.60 -48.09
N THR A 149 31.24 17.92 -49.19
CA THR A 149 32.09 17.75 -50.36
C THR A 149 31.21 17.83 -51.61
N GLU A 150 31.53 18.83 -52.45
CA GLU A 150 31.25 18.87 -53.88
C GLU A 150 32.23 17.91 -54.60
N ALA A 151 31.82 17.32 -55.73
CA ALA A 151 32.60 17.13 -56.98
C ALA A 151 32.04 15.96 -57.83
N CYS A 152 31.19 16.30 -58.80
CA CYS A 152 31.28 15.99 -60.23
C CYS A 152 29.87 15.90 -60.84
#